data_AF-A0A5J6STG4-F1
#
_entry.id   AF-A0A5J6STG4-F1
#
_cell.length_a   1.000
_cell.length_b   1.000
_cell.length_c   1.000
_cell.angle_alpha   90.00
_cell.angle_beta   90.00
_cell.angle_gamma   90.00
#
_symmetry.space_group_name_H-M   'P 1'
#
loop_
_entity.id
_entity.type
_entity.pdbx_description
1 polymer ?
#
loop_
_entity_poly.entity_id
_entity_poly.type
_entity_poly.pdbx_seq_one_letter_code
_entity_poly.pdbx_strand_id
1 'polypeptide(L)'
;MEYRMYSHRYAAAILNTDREFADIWLEVQEVIHSITEEQIINSFEAKGYRRGKSISTTINELLKVGFIARGWRSESPIFQNPDYTGDTWRLDFAKDNISIEVAFNHGTVIAWNLLKPVLASELNHVQKAIQTKLGIIICVTEEMKVAGGFDGAIGTYEKFIEYLPPLNNQLSVPLLIIGLEAPQSFSITHVPNPQKANSKMGIVERILI
;
A
#
# COMPACT_ATOMS: atom_id res chain seq x y z
N MET A 1 -11.41 -6.73 1.37
CA MET A 1 -10.26 -7.61 1.72
C MET A 1 -10.06 -7.59 3.22
N GLU A 2 -9.65 -8.72 3.79
CA GLU A 2 -9.21 -8.79 5.19
C GLU A 2 -7.79 -8.20 5.34
N TYR A 3 -7.51 -7.64 6.52
CA TYR A 3 -6.21 -7.06 6.84
C TYR A 3 -5.91 -7.08 8.34
N ARG A 4 -4.63 -7.03 8.69
CA ARG A 4 -4.14 -6.79 10.06
C ARG A 4 -3.45 -5.44 10.17
N MET A 5 -3.36 -4.90 11.39
CA MET A 5 -2.80 -3.58 11.65
C MET A 5 -1.70 -3.61 12.71
N TYR A 6 -0.67 -2.79 12.51
CA TYR A 6 0.32 -2.43 13.53
C TYR A 6 0.34 -0.93 13.73
N SER A 7 0.34 -0.50 14.98
CA SER A 7 0.31 0.93 15.35
C SER A 7 1.67 1.40 15.85
N HIS A 8 2.28 2.34 15.13
CA HIS A 8 3.46 3.09 15.58
C HIS A 8 3.02 4.45 16.12
N ARG A 9 3.58 4.86 17.27
CA ARG A 9 3.27 6.14 17.94
C ARG A 9 1.76 6.41 18.07
N TYR A 10 1.02 5.39 18.53
CA TYR A 10 -0.42 5.46 18.81
C TYR A 10 -1.32 5.80 17.60
N ALA A 11 -0.86 5.61 16.36
CA ALA A 11 -1.64 5.90 15.15
C ALA A 11 -3.05 5.29 15.18
N ALA A 12 -3.21 4.03 15.58
CA ALA A 12 -4.52 3.41 15.66
C ALA A 12 -5.43 4.07 16.70
N ALA A 13 -4.90 4.51 17.85
CA ALA A 13 -5.69 5.20 18.86
C ALA A 13 -6.13 6.59 18.37
N ILE A 14 -5.25 7.32 17.69
CA ILE A 14 -5.55 8.63 17.10
C ILE A 14 -6.66 8.50 16.05
N LEU A 15 -6.50 7.57 15.10
CA LEU A 15 -7.48 7.33 14.02
C LEU A 15 -8.89 6.99 14.54
N ASN A 16 -8.99 6.31 15.67
CA ASN A 16 -10.27 5.86 16.23
C ASN A 16 -10.92 6.86 17.20
N THR A 17 -10.16 7.77 17.80
CA THR A 17 -10.68 8.64 18.87
C THR A 17 -10.75 10.11 18.47
N ASP A 18 -9.90 10.56 17.56
CA ASP A 18 -9.85 11.95 17.15
C ASP A 18 -10.75 12.19 15.93
N ARG A 19 -11.71 13.11 16.08
CA ARG A 19 -12.67 13.48 15.04
C ARG A 19 -12.00 14.10 13.82
N GLU A 20 -10.80 14.65 13.96
CA GLU A 20 -10.01 15.17 12.84
C GLU A 20 -9.65 14.05 11.83
N PHE A 21 -9.60 12.79 12.26
CA PHE A 21 -9.17 11.66 11.43
C PHE A 21 -10.25 10.61 11.19
N ALA A 22 -11.27 10.53 12.05
CA ALA A 22 -12.25 9.44 12.04
C ALA A 22 -12.96 9.23 10.69
N ASP A 23 -13.43 10.32 10.05
CA ASP A 23 -14.15 10.22 8.77
C ASP A 23 -13.23 9.75 7.63
N ILE A 24 -12.01 10.31 7.56
CA ILE A 24 -11.01 9.95 6.54
C ILE A 24 -10.52 8.52 6.77
N TRP A 25 -10.37 8.10 8.03
CA TRP A 25 -10.02 6.73 8.38
C TRP A 25 -11.09 5.74 7.94
N LEU A 26 -12.37 6.04 8.20
CA LEU A 26 -13.49 5.23 7.74
C LEU A 26 -13.47 5.04 6.22
N GLU A 27 -13.14 6.09 5.44
CA GLU A 27 -12.97 5.95 3.99
C GLU A 27 -11.89 4.94 3.61
N VAL A 28 -10.74 4.93 4.29
CA VAL A 28 -9.65 3.97 4.03
C VAL A 28 -10.12 2.55 4.30
N GLN A 29 -10.81 2.34 5.42
CA GLN A 29 -11.37 1.05 5.76
C GLN A 29 -12.39 0.60 4.71
N GLU A 30 -13.34 1.46 4.34
CA GLU A 30 -14.36 1.14 3.34
C GLU A 30 -13.75 0.80 1.98
N VAL A 31 -12.72 1.53 1.54
CA VAL A 31 -12.00 1.24 0.29
C VAL A 31 -11.40 -0.18 0.34
N ILE A 32 -10.66 -0.52 1.40
CA ILE A 32 -10.02 -1.85 1.51
C ILE A 32 -11.07 -2.96 1.63
N HIS A 33 -12.12 -2.77 2.44
CA HIS A 33 -13.18 -3.76 2.62
C HIS A 33 -14.00 -3.97 1.34
N SER A 34 -14.21 -2.93 0.54
CA SER A 34 -14.99 -3.02 -0.70
C SER A 34 -14.36 -3.91 -1.78
N ILE A 35 -13.05 -4.13 -1.72
CA ILE A 35 -12.33 -4.98 -2.68
C ILE A 35 -12.62 -6.45 -2.35
N THR A 36 -13.35 -7.13 -3.24
CA THR A 36 -13.69 -8.54 -3.10
C THR A 36 -12.71 -9.45 -3.84
N GLU A 37 -12.60 -10.70 -3.40
CA GLU A 37 -11.76 -11.71 -4.07
C GLU A 37 -12.20 -11.94 -5.52
N GLU A 38 -13.51 -11.99 -5.77
CA GLU A 38 -14.06 -12.16 -7.13
C GLU A 38 -13.73 -10.94 -8.02
N GLN A 39 -13.70 -9.71 -7.48
CA GLN A 39 -13.21 -8.55 -8.23
C GLN A 39 -11.72 -8.66 -8.56
N ILE A 40 -10.89 -9.17 -7.65
CA ILE A 40 -9.46 -9.38 -7.89
C ILE A 40 -9.26 -10.42 -8.98
N ILE A 41 -9.95 -11.57 -8.90
CA ILE A 41 -9.89 -12.64 -9.91
C ILE A 41 -10.28 -12.07 -11.28
N ASN A 42 -11.48 -11.49 -11.39
CA ASN A 42 -11.97 -10.98 -12.67
C ASN A 42 -11.04 -9.91 -13.26
N SER A 43 -10.55 -8.98 -12.44
CA SER A 43 -9.64 -7.92 -12.89
C SER A 43 -8.26 -8.47 -13.30
N PHE A 44 -7.76 -9.49 -12.60
CA PHE A 44 -6.48 -10.13 -12.93
C PHE A 44 -6.57 -10.98 -14.21
N GLU A 45 -7.65 -11.74 -14.38
CA GLU A 45 -7.88 -12.59 -15.54
C GLU A 45 -8.22 -11.78 -16.80
N ALA A 46 -8.93 -10.65 -16.66
CA ALA A 46 -9.23 -9.74 -17.76
C ALA A 46 -7.96 -9.19 -18.46
N LYS A 47 -6.80 -9.20 -17.79
CA LYS A 47 -5.51 -8.82 -18.38
C LYS A 47 -4.98 -9.87 -19.38
N GLY A 48 -5.56 -11.07 -19.43
CA GLY A 48 -5.20 -12.13 -20.39
C GLY A 48 -3.72 -12.50 -20.31
N TYR A 49 -3.04 -12.57 -21.46
CA TYR A 49 -1.58 -12.84 -21.51
C TYR A 49 -0.70 -11.67 -21.05
N ARG A 50 -1.28 -10.47 -20.88
CA ARG A 50 -0.57 -9.29 -20.35
C ARG A 50 -0.54 -9.28 -18.82
N ARG A 51 -1.21 -10.22 -18.15
CA ARG A 51 -1.20 -10.32 -16.70
C ARG A 51 0.22 -10.60 -16.18
N GLY A 52 0.55 -10.00 -15.04
CA GLY A 52 1.83 -10.20 -14.38
C GLY A 52 1.93 -11.56 -13.69
N LYS A 53 3.01 -11.75 -12.91
CA LYS A 53 3.19 -12.92 -12.04
C LYS A 53 2.29 -12.89 -10.81
N SER A 54 1.89 -11.69 -10.37
CA SER A 54 1.18 -11.46 -9.12
C SER A 54 -0.01 -10.52 -9.29
N ILE A 55 -0.89 -10.51 -8.28
CA ILE A 55 -2.04 -9.61 -8.17
C ILE A 55 -1.67 -8.19 -7.72
N SER A 56 -0.38 -7.85 -7.57
CA SER A 56 0.06 -6.53 -7.06
C SER A 56 -0.52 -5.37 -7.87
N THR A 57 -0.40 -5.44 -9.21
CA THR A 57 -0.92 -4.40 -10.11
C THR A 57 -2.44 -4.29 -10.04
N THR A 58 -3.13 -5.42 -9.90
CA THR A 58 -4.59 -5.47 -9.77
C THR A 58 -5.04 -4.81 -8.46
N ILE A 59 -4.40 -5.13 -7.34
CA ILE A 59 -4.74 -4.52 -6.05
C ILE A 59 -4.43 -3.03 -6.06
N ASN A 60 -3.27 -2.62 -6.60
CA ASN A 60 -2.92 -1.20 -6.75
C ASN A 60 -3.97 -0.43 -7.56
N GLU A 61 -4.43 -0.99 -8.68
CA GLU A 61 -5.47 -0.38 -9.51
C GLU A 61 -6.81 -0.27 -8.77
N LEU A 62 -7.23 -1.30 -8.05
CA LEU A 62 -8.49 -1.32 -7.29
C LEU A 62 -8.46 -0.32 -6.13
N LEU A 63 -7.36 -0.26 -5.37
CA LEU A 63 -7.15 0.74 -4.33
C LEU A 63 -7.19 2.16 -4.93
N LYS A 64 -6.49 2.38 -6.03
CA LYS A 64 -6.47 3.68 -6.72
C LYS A 64 -7.86 4.13 -7.13
N VAL A 65 -8.67 3.23 -7.72
CA VAL A 65 -10.07 3.53 -8.08
C VAL A 65 -10.88 3.92 -6.84
N GLY A 66 -10.79 3.13 -5.77
CA GLY A 66 -11.52 3.41 -4.52
C GLY A 66 -11.14 4.73 -3.88
N PHE A 67 -9.84 5.02 -3.76
CA PHE A 67 -9.34 6.25 -3.17
C PHE A 67 -9.70 7.49 -4.02
N ILE A 68 -9.53 7.44 -5.34
CA ILE A 68 -9.89 8.57 -6.22
C ILE A 68 -11.39 8.84 -6.16
N ALA A 69 -12.23 7.81 -6.11
CA ALA A 69 -13.68 7.97 -5.97
C ALA A 69 -14.08 8.69 -4.66
N ARG A 70 -13.22 8.67 -3.64
CA ARG A 70 -13.37 9.39 -2.36
C ARG A 70 -12.61 10.71 -2.32
N GLY A 71 -12.10 11.19 -3.45
CA GLY A 71 -11.44 12.50 -3.55
C GLY A 71 -10.00 12.53 -3.05
N TRP A 72 -9.37 11.36 -2.85
CA TRP A 72 -7.93 11.31 -2.56
C TRP A 72 -7.12 11.75 -3.76
N ARG A 73 -6.07 12.54 -3.51
CA ARG A 73 -5.14 12.97 -4.56
C ARG A 73 -4.07 11.91 -4.74
N SER A 74 -4.08 11.23 -5.88
CA SER A 74 -3.03 10.29 -6.25
C SER A 74 -1.75 11.01 -6.67
N GLU A 75 -0.58 10.43 -6.39
CA GLU A 75 0.73 10.95 -6.80
C GLU A 75 0.96 12.39 -6.28
N SER A 76 0.63 12.60 -5.00
CA SER A 76 0.65 13.93 -4.39
C SER A 76 2.10 14.37 -4.13
N PRO A 77 2.57 15.52 -4.66
CA PRO A 77 3.91 16.01 -4.33
C PRO A 77 4.03 16.30 -2.83
N ILE A 78 5.19 16.00 -2.25
CA ILE A 78 5.50 16.31 -0.85
C ILE A 78 5.89 17.79 -0.74
N PHE A 79 6.68 18.30 -1.68
CA PHE A 79 7.26 19.65 -1.66
C PHE A 79 6.70 20.52 -2.80
N GLN A 80 6.61 21.84 -2.58
CA GLN A 80 6.26 22.82 -3.63
C GLN A 80 7.48 23.28 -4.42
N ASN A 81 8.69 23.09 -3.88
CA ASN A 81 9.91 23.55 -4.54
C ASN A 81 10.17 22.74 -5.83
N PRO A 82 10.33 23.40 -7.00
CA PRO A 82 10.57 22.73 -8.28
C PRO A 82 11.88 21.91 -8.34
N ASP A 83 12.83 22.17 -7.45
CA ASP A 83 14.06 21.37 -7.33
C ASP A 83 13.81 19.96 -6.77
N TYR A 84 12.67 19.76 -6.08
CA TYR A 84 12.27 18.49 -5.49
C TYR A 84 11.08 17.89 -6.26
N THR A 85 11.34 17.51 -7.51
CA THR A 85 10.37 16.92 -8.44
C THR A 85 10.67 15.46 -8.74
N GLY A 86 9.70 14.76 -9.34
CA GLY A 86 9.80 13.33 -9.71
C GLY A 86 9.28 12.38 -8.64
N ASP A 87 9.26 11.09 -8.99
CA ASP A 87 8.57 10.02 -8.24
C ASP A 87 9.10 9.84 -6.81
N THR A 88 10.36 10.21 -6.58
CA THR A 88 10.99 10.17 -5.24
C THR A 88 10.23 11.03 -4.23
N TRP A 89 9.72 12.18 -4.65
CA TRP A 89 9.13 13.21 -3.78
C TRP A 89 7.61 13.25 -3.84
N ARG A 90 6.99 12.11 -4.15
CA ARG A 90 5.54 11.96 -4.24
C ARG A 90 5.05 10.90 -3.27
N LEU A 91 3.88 11.18 -2.71
CA LEU A 91 3.06 10.22 -1.98
C LEU A 91 2.16 9.49 -2.97
N ASP A 92 1.90 8.21 -2.74
CA ASP A 92 0.94 7.47 -3.57
C ASP A 92 -0.46 8.09 -3.47
N PHE A 93 -0.91 8.40 -2.25
CA PHE A 93 -2.14 9.15 -2.02
C PHE A 93 -2.01 10.11 -0.85
N ALA A 94 -2.76 11.21 -0.89
CA ALA A 94 -2.93 12.07 0.25
C ALA A 94 -4.29 12.78 0.24
N LYS A 95 -4.86 12.99 1.42
CA LYS A 95 -6.10 13.73 1.64
C LYS A 95 -6.09 14.32 3.04
N ASP A 96 -6.33 15.63 3.12
CA ASP A 96 -6.34 16.40 4.35
C ASP A 96 -5.11 16.09 5.23
N ASN A 97 -5.32 15.48 6.40
CA ASN A 97 -4.27 15.20 7.38
C ASN A 97 -3.63 13.79 7.25
N ILE A 98 -3.99 13.00 6.23
CA ILE A 98 -3.48 11.62 6.07
C ILE A 98 -2.75 11.47 4.73
N SER A 99 -1.60 10.81 4.78
CA SER A 99 -0.88 10.29 3.61
C SER A 99 -0.92 8.77 3.59
N ILE A 100 -0.93 8.17 2.39
CA ILE A 100 -0.91 6.72 2.19
C ILE A 100 0.21 6.35 1.20
N GLU A 101 1.01 5.35 1.55
CA GLU A 101 1.89 4.63 0.63
C GLU A 101 1.40 3.19 0.45
N VAL A 102 1.34 2.71 -0.80
CA VAL A 102 1.02 1.33 -1.14
C VAL A 102 2.30 0.60 -1.56
N ALA A 103 2.86 -0.17 -0.62
CA ALA A 103 4.20 -0.73 -0.71
C ALA A 103 4.21 -2.19 -1.14
N PHE A 104 4.12 -2.44 -2.45
CA PHE A 104 4.35 -3.77 -3.07
C PHE A 104 5.70 -3.88 -3.79
N ASN A 105 6.63 -2.98 -3.45
CA ASN A 105 7.96 -2.88 -4.03
C ASN A 105 9.01 -3.68 -3.24
N HIS A 106 10.26 -3.61 -3.68
CA HIS A 106 11.38 -4.36 -3.09
C HIS A 106 11.61 -3.98 -1.62
N GLY A 107 11.97 -4.96 -0.78
CA GLY A 107 12.13 -4.77 0.67
C GLY A 107 13.19 -3.74 1.07
N THR A 108 14.15 -3.44 0.19
CA THR A 108 15.14 -2.37 0.43
C THR A 108 14.54 -0.96 0.42
N VAL A 109 13.31 -0.81 -0.08
CA VAL A 109 12.60 0.49 -0.17
C VAL A 109 11.73 0.74 1.08
N ILE A 110 11.61 -0.23 2.01
CA ILE A 110 10.79 -0.11 3.23
C ILE A 110 11.08 1.16 4.01
N ALA A 111 12.36 1.45 4.29
CA ALA A 111 12.74 2.65 5.02
C ALA A 111 12.27 3.94 4.31
N TRP A 112 12.34 3.97 2.97
CA TRP A 112 11.87 5.11 2.19
C TRP A 112 10.35 5.28 2.24
N ASN A 113 9.60 4.18 2.10
CA ASN A 113 8.13 4.18 2.24
C ASN A 113 7.71 4.68 3.63
N LEU A 114 8.44 4.32 4.69
CA LEU A 114 8.20 4.80 6.06
C LEU A 114 8.56 6.29 6.24
N LEU A 115 9.61 6.77 5.56
CA LEU A 115 10.09 8.15 5.67
C LEU A 115 9.22 9.16 4.92
N LYS A 116 8.62 8.79 3.79
CA LYS A 116 7.79 9.72 3.01
C LYS A 116 6.64 10.37 3.80
N PRO A 117 5.81 9.64 4.57
CA PRO A 117 4.80 10.26 5.43
C PRO A 117 5.37 11.18 6.51
N VAL A 118 6.55 10.85 7.05
CA VAL A 118 7.27 11.73 7.99
C VAL A 118 7.65 13.04 7.30
N LEU A 119 8.22 12.96 6.09
CA LEU A 119 8.57 14.13 5.29
C LEU A 119 7.36 14.98 4.92
N ALA A 120 6.19 14.39 4.68
CA ALA A 120 4.95 15.11 4.42
C ALA A 120 4.33 15.76 5.67
N SER A 121 4.69 15.27 6.86
CA SER A 121 4.06 15.68 8.12
C SER A 121 4.93 16.55 9.01
N GLU A 122 6.26 16.46 8.90
CA GLU A 122 7.18 17.30 9.65
C GLU A 122 7.38 18.66 8.99
N LEU A 123 7.36 19.71 9.81
CA LEU A 123 7.75 21.05 9.38
C LEU A 123 9.25 21.08 9.11
N ASN A 124 9.65 21.58 7.96
CA ASN A 124 11.05 21.82 7.65
C ASN A 124 11.22 23.06 6.76
N HIS A 125 12.45 23.39 6.40
CA HIS A 125 12.78 24.58 5.60
C HIS A 125 12.27 24.52 4.15
N VAL A 126 11.67 23.40 3.73
CA VAL A 126 11.11 23.23 2.39
C VAL A 126 9.59 23.32 2.48
N GLN A 127 9.01 24.26 1.72
CA GLN A 127 7.56 24.44 1.67
C GLN A 127 6.87 23.17 1.16
N LYS A 128 5.87 22.71 1.91
CA LYS A 128 5.11 21.49 1.56
C LYS A 128 4.01 21.77 0.57
N ALA A 129 3.81 20.85 -0.38
CA ALA A 129 2.65 20.88 -1.25
C ALA A 129 1.41 20.29 -0.56
N ILE A 130 1.61 19.37 0.39
CA ILE A 130 0.62 18.93 1.35
C ILE A 130 1.25 18.75 2.73
N GLN A 131 0.55 19.18 3.78
CA GLN A 131 0.98 19.04 5.17
C GLN A 131 0.07 18.03 5.86
N THR A 132 0.49 16.77 5.93
CA THR A 132 -0.26 15.72 6.64
C THR A 132 0.15 15.69 8.11
N LYS A 133 -0.51 14.83 8.91
CA LYS A 133 -0.19 14.61 10.34
C LYS A 133 0.01 13.13 10.67
N LEU A 134 -0.48 12.23 9.81
CA LEU A 134 -0.43 10.79 10.01
C LEU A 134 -0.15 10.08 8.68
N GLY A 135 0.65 9.01 8.73
CA GLY A 135 0.91 8.13 7.60
C GLY A 135 0.25 6.78 7.73
N ILE A 136 -0.24 6.23 6.63
CA ILE A 136 -0.70 4.84 6.52
C ILE A 136 0.15 4.14 5.46
N ILE A 137 0.68 2.98 5.79
CA ILE A 137 1.39 2.12 4.84
C ILE A 137 0.51 0.90 4.58
N ILE A 138 0.12 0.68 3.33
CA ILE A 138 -0.59 -0.53 2.90
C ILE A 138 0.42 -1.46 2.23
N CYS A 139 0.62 -2.63 2.81
CA CYS A 139 1.53 -3.66 2.31
C CYS A 139 0.84 -5.03 2.37
N VAL A 140 1.57 -6.10 2.08
CA VAL A 140 1.06 -7.48 2.14
C VAL A 140 1.74 -8.26 3.24
N THR A 141 1.03 -9.20 3.85
CA THR A 141 1.62 -10.17 4.78
C THR A 141 2.52 -11.16 4.05
N GLU A 142 3.37 -11.88 4.76
CA GLU A 142 4.13 -13.01 4.20
C GLU A 142 3.20 -14.05 3.56
N GLU A 143 2.05 -14.35 4.17
CA GLU A 143 1.06 -15.26 3.60
C GLU A 143 0.47 -14.74 2.28
N MET A 144 0.11 -13.45 2.24
CA MET A 144 -0.42 -12.81 1.03
C MET A 144 0.65 -12.71 -0.07
N LYS A 145 1.92 -12.50 0.28
CA LYS A 145 3.02 -12.53 -0.69
C LYS A 145 3.06 -13.87 -1.43
N VAL A 146 2.94 -14.97 -0.69
CA VAL A 146 2.93 -16.33 -1.26
C VAL A 146 1.64 -16.56 -2.06
N ALA A 147 0.47 -16.38 -1.43
CA ALA A 147 -0.82 -16.68 -2.04
C ALA A 147 -1.13 -15.78 -3.26
N GLY A 148 -0.70 -14.52 -3.23
CA GLY A 148 -0.86 -13.58 -4.34
C GLY A 148 0.20 -13.67 -5.43
N GLY A 149 1.15 -14.61 -5.31
CA GLY A 149 2.18 -14.89 -6.32
C GLY A 149 3.20 -13.75 -6.49
N PHE A 150 3.42 -12.94 -5.44
CA PHE A 150 4.35 -11.81 -5.44
C PHE A 150 5.81 -12.27 -5.59
N ASP A 151 6.68 -11.36 -6.00
CA ASP A 151 8.12 -11.64 -6.04
C ASP A 151 8.68 -11.83 -4.62
N GLY A 152 9.60 -12.76 -4.43
CA GLY A 152 10.14 -13.08 -3.10
C GLY A 152 10.89 -11.93 -2.44
N ALA A 153 11.33 -10.94 -3.22
CA ALA A 153 12.12 -9.82 -2.76
C ALA A 153 11.31 -8.61 -2.28
N ILE A 154 9.97 -8.65 -2.36
CA ILE A 154 9.14 -7.52 -1.90
C ILE A 154 9.24 -7.32 -0.37
N GLY A 155 8.92 -6.10 0.07
CA GLY A 155 8.66 -5.80 1.47
C GLY A 155 7.34 -6.42 1.93
N THR A 156 7.31 -6.92 3.16
CA THR A 156 6.12 -7.52 3.78
C THR A 156 5.80 -6.82 5.09
N TYR A 157 4.56 -6.95 5.54
CA TYR A 157 4.06 -6.41 6.81
C TYR A 157 5.00 -6.71 7.98
N GLU A 158 5.46 -7.95 8.07
CA GLU A 158 6.39 -8.43 9.08
C GLU A 158 7.70 -7.64 9.04
N LYS A 159 8.28 -7.47 7.84
CA LYS A 159 9.50 -6.67 7.66
C LYS A 159 9.27 -5.19 7.95
N PHE A 160 8.11 -4.63 7.60
CA PHE A 160 7.79 -3.25 7.95
C PHE A 160 7.82 -3.04 9.47
N ILE A 161 7.27 -3.98 10.25
CA ILE A 161 7.30 -3.93 11.71
C ILE A 161 8.75 -4.01 12.23
N GLU A 162 9.57 -4.91 11.69
CA GLU A 162 10.98 -5.04 12.09
C GLU A 162 11.78 -3.74 11.89
N TYR A 163 11.41 -2.91 10.93
CA TYR A 163 12.05 -1.63 10.66
C TYR A 163 11.65 -0.52 11.64
N LEU A 164 10.52 -0.65 12.36
CA LEU A 164 10.03 0.41 13.25
C LEU A 164 10.94 0.64 14.46
N PRO A 165 11.38 -0.38 15.24
CA PRO A 165 12.26 -0.15 16.38
C PRO A 165 13.59 0.55 16.04
N PRO A 166 14.38 0.13 15.04
CA PRO A 166 15.65 0.80 14.73
C PRO A 166 15.46 2.20 14.14
N LEU A 167 14.32 2.48 13.48
CA LEU A 167 14.01 3.79 12.90
C LEU A 167 13.16 4.68 13.82
N ASN A 168 12.89 4.27 15.07
CA ASN A 168 11.90 4.91 15.94
C ASN A 168 12.11 6.43 16.10
N ASN A 169 13.35 6.89 16.19
CA ASN A 169 13.68 8.31 16.35
C ASN A 169 13.53 9.11 15.05
N GLN A 170 13.69 8.46 13.89
CA GLN A 170 13.51 9.07 12.57
C GLN A 170 12.04 9.07 12.15
N LEU A 171 11.27 8.07 12.59
CA LEU A 171 9.83 7.97 12.34
C LEU A 171 9.07 8.73 13.42
N SER A 172 9.16 10.06 13.41
CA SER A 172 8.65 10.95 14.45
C SER A 172 7.13 11.09 14.49
N VAL A 173 6.43 10.75 13.40
CA VAL A 173 4.98 10.91 13.26
C VAL A 173 4.22 9.60 13.46
N PRO A 174 2.92 9.64 13.80
CA PRO A 174 2.08 8.45 13.85
C PRO A 174 2.04 7.71 12.51
N LEU A 175 2.31 6.41 12.53
CA LEU A 175 2.22 5.54 11.36
C LEU A 175 1.34 4.32 11.65
N LEU A 176 0.38 4.05 10.77
CA LEU A 176 -0.37 2.80 10.77
C LEU A 176 0.16 1.91 9.66
N ILE A 177 0.60 0.69 10.00
CA ILE A 177 0.97 -0.32 9.00
C ILE A 177 -0.22 -1.27 8.84
N ILE A 178 -0.72 -1.38 7.62
CA ILE A 178 -1.78 -2.30 7.21
C ILE A 178 -1.15 -3.42 6.39
N GLY A 179 -1.30 -4.66 6.83
CA GLY A 179 -0.94 -5.86 6.08
C GLY A 179 -2.18 -6.51 5.51
N LEU A 180 -2.33 -6.49 4.18
CA LEU A 180 -3.40 -7.20 3.49
C LEU A 180 -3.21 -8.71 3.64
N GLU A 181 -4.24 -9.41 4.08
CA GLU A 181 -4.22 -10.86 4.30
C GLU A 181 -4.34 -11.65 2.98
N ALA A 182 -3.93 -12.92 3.03
CA ALA A 182 -4.07 -13.84 1.92
C ALA A 182 -5.55 -14.07 1.57
N PRO A 183 -5.90 -14.27 0.28
CA PRO A 183 -7.25 -14.65 -0.10
C PRO A 183 -7.60 -16.04 0.43
N GLN A 184 -8.88 -16.27 0.70
CA GLN A 184 -9.38 -17.54 1.21
C GLN A 184 -9.86 -18.46 0.07
N SER A 185 -10.37 -17.90 -1.03
CA SER A 185 -10.97 -18.68 -2.12
C SER A 185 -10.02 -18.95 -3.30
N PHE A 186 -8.82 -18.35 -3.33
CA PHE A 186 -7.88 -18.57 -4.42
C PHE A 186 -6.42 -18.32 -4.03
N SER A 187 -5.52 -18.82 -4.87
CA SER A 187 -4.11 -18.44 -4.89
C SER A 187 -3.62 -18.21 -6.32
N ILE A 188 -2.42 -17.67 -6.46
CA ILE A 188 -1.76 -17.44 -7.74
C ILE A 188 -0.58 -18.39 -7.89
N THR A 189 -0.62 -19.23 -8.91
CA THR A 189 0.51 -20.07 -9.32
C THR A 189 1.16 -19.53 -10.59
N HIS A 190 2.41 -19.91 -10.86
CA HIS A 190 3.16 -19.37 -11.99
C HIS A 190 3.36 -20.41 -13.09
N VAL A 191 3.01 -20.05 -14.33
CA VAL A 191 3.23 -20.86 -15.54
C VAL A 191 4.12 -20.11 -16.54
N PRO A 192 4.81 -20.79 -17.48
CA PRO A 192 5.52 -20.13 -18.55
C PRO A 192 4.62 -19.18 -19.34
N ASN A 193 5.10 -17.98 -19.65
CA ASN A 193 4.34 -17.02 -20.47
C ASN A 193 4.50 -17.39 -21.97
N PRO A 194 3.41 -17.75 -22.67
CA PRO A 194 3.50 -18.17 -24.07
C PRO A 194 3.89 -17.04 -25.03
N GLN A 195 3.77 -15.78 -24.62
CA GLN A 195 4.10 -14.60 -25.45
C GLN A 195 5.48 -14.02 -25.13
N LYS A 196 6.16 -14.47 -24.08
CA LYS A 196 7.45 -13.92 -23.66
C LYS A 196 8.39 -15.02 -23.18
N ALA A 197 9.38 -15.36 -24.01
CA ALA A 197 10.40 -16.34 -23.70
C ALA A 197 11.09 -16.03 -22.36
N ASN A 198 11.38 -17.09 -21.58
CA ASN A 198 11.99 -17.00 -20.25
C ASN A 198 11.23 -16.13 -19.23
N SER A 199 9.92 -15.93 -19.43
CA SER A 199 9.05 -15.24 -18.49
C SER A 199 7.99 -16.18 -17.92
N LYS A 200 7.48 -15.84 -16.74
CA LYS A 200 6.34 -16.53 -16.12
C LYS A 200 5.16 -15.56 -16.00
N MET A 201 3.95 -16.09 -16.03
CA MET A 201 2.70 -15.38 -15.75
C MET A 201 1.96 -16.08 -14.60
N GLY A 202 1.19 -15.32 -13.84
CA GLY A 202 0.32 -15.86 -12.80
C GLY A 202 -0.96 -16.44 -13.40
N ILE A 203 -1.49 -17.49 -12.77
CA ILE A 203 -2.83 -18.04 -13.03
C ILE A 203 -3.56 -18.18 -11.71
N VAL A 204 -4.88 -18.01 -11.74
CA VAL A 204 -5.74 -18.18 -10.57
C VAL A 204 -5.99 -19.68 -10.36
N GLU A 205 -5.69 -20.16 -9.16
CA GLU A 205 -6.07 -21.48 -8.68
C GLU A 205 -7.11 -21.31 -7.58
N ARG A 206 -8.36 -21.65 -7.86
CA ARG A 206 -9.45 -21.57 -6.88
C ARG A 206 -9.30 -22.69 -5.85
N ILE A 207 -9.41 -22.34 -4.57
CA ILE A 207 -9.36 -23.26 -3.45
C ILE A 207 -10.78 -23.80 -3.26
N LEU A 208 -10.94 -25.13 -3.32
CA LEU A 208 -12.20 -25.77 -2.96
C LEU A 208 -12.35 -25.68 -1.44
N ILE A 209 -13.37 -24.96 -0.99
CA ILE A 209 -13.76 -24.82 0.42
C ILE A 209 -14.85 -25.85 0.72
#